data_AF-A0AAU5LL85-F1
#
_entry.id   AF-A0AAU5LL85-F1
#
_cell.length_a   1.000
_cell.length_b   1.000
_cell.length_c   1.000
_cell.angle_alpha   90.00
_cell.angle_beta   90.00
_cell.angle_gamma   90.00
#
_symmetry.space_group_name_H-M   'P 1'
#
loop_
_entity.id
_entity.type
_entity.pdbx_description
1 polymer ?
#
loop_
_entity_poly.entity_id
_entity_poly.type
_entity_poly.pdbx_seq_one_letter_code
_entity_poly.pdbx_strand_id
1 'polypeptide(L)'
;MKGAFVLANDTELYEQIERVLIGFGARTASDRTAQIEDDSGYLFTVFGDVGPESEADLRAAPIRVRGDVSGLDQASATACWVECRSEDVFVQWVRTVSAERMTPTWVLDGDGVIWNVEAVDPDELQL
;
A
#
# COMPACT_ATOMS: atom_id res chain seq x y z
N MET A 1 1.35 2.85 -14.61
CA MET A 1 0.67 3.91 -13.83
C MET A 1 1.62 4.32 -12.71
N LYS A 2 1.34 5.37 -11.94
CA LYS A 2 2.08 5.63 -10.69
C LYS A 2 1.61 4.64 -9.63
N GLY A 3 2.47 4.26 -8.68
CA GLY A 3 2.09 3.40 -7.59
C GLY A 3 3.15 3.22 -6.51
N ALA A 4 2.74 2.57 -5.44
CA ALA A 4 3.59 2.26 -4.31
C ALA A 4 3.21 0.89 -3.74
N PHE A 5 4.06 0.32 -2.92
CA PHE A 5 3.73 -0.89 -2.18
C PHE A 5 3.18 -0.55 -0.82
N VAL A 6 2.07 -1.20 -0.46
CA VAL A 6 1.62 -1.30 0.93
C VAL A 6 2.24 -2.55 1.54
N LEU A 7 2.85 -2.41 2.71
CA LEU A 7 3.63 -3.46 3.37
C LEU A 7 3.06 -3.81 4.75
N ALA A 8 3.17 -5.07 5.13
CA ALA A 8 2.93 -5.55 6.49
C ALA A 8 3.66 -6.87 6.77
N ASN A 9 3.94 -7.14 8.05
CA ASN A 9 4.39 -8.45 8.52
C ASN A 9 3.20 -9.40 8.71
N ASP A 10 2.37 -9.53 7.68
CA ASP A 10 1.11 -10.26 7.74
C ASP A 10 0.81 -10.87 6.37
N THR A 11 0.76 -12.19 6.30
CA THR A 11 0.53 -12.92 5.04
C THR A 11 -0.87 -12.73 4.47
N GLU A 12 -1.83 -12.27 5.29
CA GLU A 12 -3.20 -11.99 4.88
C GLU A 12 -3.42 -10.51 4.51
N LEU A 13 -2.34 -9.77 4.23
CA LEU A 13 -2.39 -8.33 3.94
C LEU A 13 -3.43 -7.99 2.86
N TYR A 14 -3.41 -8.68 1.71
CA TYR A 14 -4.35 -8.41 0.63
C TYR A 14 -5.79 -8.64 1.07
N GLU A 15 -6.09 -9.78 1.70
CA GLU A 15 -7.44 -10.14 2.14
C GLU A 15 -7.99 -9.13 3.17
N GLN A 16 -7.11 -8.57 4.00
CA GLN A 16 -7.49 -7.51 4.94
C GLN A 16 -7.77 -6.19 4.21
N ILE A 17 -6.91 -5.77 3.27
CA ILE A 17 -7.13 -4.57 2.46
C ILE A 17 -8.44 -4.70 1.67
N GLU A 18 -8.61 -5.81 0.96
CA GLU A 18 -9.79 -6.12 0.15
C GLU A 18 -11.07 -6.03 1.00
N ARG A 19 -11.09 -6.65 2.18
CA ARG A 19 -12.25 -6.60 3.08
C ARG A 19 -12.62 -5.18 3.50
N VAL A 20 -11.63 -4.35 3.82
CA VAL A 20 -11.86 -2.95 4.16
C VAL A 20 -12.45 -2.22 2.95
N LEU A 21 -11.82 -2.32 1.78
CA LEU A 21 -12.27 -1.64 0.57
C LEU A 21 -13.69 -2.07 0.14
N ILE A 22 -14.02 -3.35 0.22
CA ILE A 22 -15.40 -3.85 -0.03
C ILE A 22 -16.40 -3.20 0.92
N GLY A 23 -16.04 -3.00 2.20
CA GLY A 23 -16.86 -2.29 3.17
C GLY A 23 -17.20 -0.85 2.74
N PHE A 24 -16.38 -0.25 1.89
CA PHE A 24 -16.58 1.08 1.30
C PHE A 24 -17.12 1.05 -0.14
N GLY A 25 -17.53 -0.12 -0.65
CA GLY A 25 -18.15 -0.25 -1.97
C GLY A 25 -17.17 -0.49 -3.13
N ALA A 26 -15.95 -0.96 -2.84
CA ALA A 26 -15.00 -1.35 -3.87
C ALA A 26 -15.52 -2.50 -4.76
N ARG A 27 -15.03 -2.52 -6.01
CA ARG A 27 -15.20 -3.63 -6.95
C ARG A 27 -14.02 -4.58 -6.81
N THR A 28 -14.27 -5.88 -6.92
CA THR A 28 -13.21 -6.90 -6.93
C THR A 28 -13.29 -7.76 -8.18
N ALA A 29 -12.16 -8.37 -8.52
CA ALA A 29 -12.03 -9.30 -9.63
C ALA A 29 -11.37 -10.61 -9.17
N SER A 30 -11.53 -11.67 -9.97
CA SER A 30 -11.03 -13.02 -9.65
C SER A 30 -9.51 -13.13 -9.64
N ASP A 31 -8.80 -12.13 -10.17
CA ASP A 31 -7.34 -12.04 -10.24
C ASP A 31 -6.73 -11.33 -9.02
N ARG A 32 -7.46 -11.26 -7.90
CA ARG A 32 -7.03 -10.57 -6.67
C ARG A 32 -6.76 -9.08 -6.92
N THR A 33 -7.60 -8.45 -7.73
CA THR A 33 -7.65 -7.00 -7.89
C THR A 33 -8.83 -6.43 -7.11
N ALA A 34 -8.58 -5.43 -6.27
CA ALA A 34 -9.60 -4.64 -5.60
C ALA A 34 -9.47 -3.16 -6.02
N GLN A 35 -10.58 -2.51 -6.34
CA GLN A 35 -10.57 -1.13 -6.82
C GLN A 35 -11.70 -0.30 -6.23
N ILE A 36 -11.37 0.88 -5.72
CA ILE A 36 -12.33 1.89 -5.29
C ILE A 36 -12.09 3.19 -6.03
N GLU A 37 -13.18 3.94 -6.25
CA GLU A 37 -13.20 5.24 -6.91
C GLU A 37 -13.66 6.28 -5.91
N ASP A 38 -12.98 7.42 -5.86
CA ASP A 38 -13.41 8.56 -5.04
C ASP A 38 -14.47 9.41 -5.77
N ASP A 39 -15.01 10.42 -5.10
CA ASP A 39 -16.02 11.33 -5.67
C ASP A 39 -15.49 12.16 -6.85
N SER A 40 -14.16 12.23 -7.02
CA SER A 40 -13.48 12.96 -8.10
C SER A 40 -13.13 12.07 -9.31
N GLY A 41 -13.43 10.77 -9.24
CA GLY A 41 -13.15 9.79 -10.30
C GLY A 41 -11.71 9.25 -10.28
N TYR A 42 -10.94 9.50 -9.23
CA TYR A 42 -9.63 8.89 -9.04
C TYR A 42 -9.77 7.47 -8.50
N LEU A 43 -8.99 6.57 -9.09
CA LEU A 43 -8.98 5.15 -8.73
C LEU A 43 -7.84 4.85 -7.76
N PHE A 44 -8.16 4.03 -6.77
CA PHE A 44 -7.21 3.34 -5.90
C PHE A 44 -7.34 1.84 -6.17
N THR A 45 -6.34 1.26 -6.83
CA THR A 45 -6.35 -0.15 -7.28
C THR A 45 -5.27 -0.93 -6.56
N VAL A 46 -5.64 -2.02 -5.88
CA VAL A 46 -4.74 -2.89 -5.14
C VAL A 46 -4.64 -4.23 -5.83
N PHE A 47 -3.42 -4.71 -6.02
CA PHE A 47 -3.11 -6.00 -6.61
C PHE A 47 -2.56 -6.92 -5.52
N GLY A 48 -3.22 -8.07 -5.32
CA GLY A 48 -2.85 -9.06 -4.31
C GLY A 48 -1.63 -9.89 -4.65
N ASP A 49 -1.24 -9.91 -5.93
CA ASP A 49 -0.06 -10.62 -6.42
C ASP A 49 0.96 -9.60 -6.94
N VAL A 50 2.20 -9.72 -6.49
CA VAL A 50 3.33 -8.91 -6.97
C VAL A 50 4.19 -9.79 -7.88
N GLY A 51 4.58 -9.27 -9.04
CA GLY A 51 5.47 -10.00 -9.95
C GLY A 51 6.86 -10.21 -9.33
N PRO A 52 7.61 -11.24 -9.76
CA PRO A 52 8.93 -11.57 -9.20
C PRO A 52 9.97 -10.46 -9.38
N GLU A 53 9.83 -9.60 -10.40
CA GLU A 53 10.70 -8.43 -10.58
C GLU A 53 10.50 -7.39 -9.46
N SER A 54 9.26 -7.15 -9.06
CA SER A 54 8.91 -6.25 -7.96
C SER A 54 9.30 -6.80 -6.58
N GLU A 55 9.38 -8.12 -6.41
CA GLU A 55 9.91 -8.72 -5.18
C GLU A 55 11.38 -8.39 -4.96
N ALA A 56 12.20 -8.31 -6.02
CA ALA A 56 13.61 -7.95 -5.88
C ALA A 56 13.79 -6.51 -5.36
N ASP A 57 12.99 -5.58 -5.89
CA ASP A 57 12.99 -4.18 -5.46
C ASP A 57 12.52 -4.02 -4.00
N LEU A 58 11.51 -4.79 -3.61
CA LEU A 58 11.01 -4.85 -2.22
C LEU A 58 12.07 -5.28 -1.20
N ARG A 59 13.01 -6.15 -1.59
CA ARG A 59 14.05 -6.68 -0.70
C ARG A 59 15.34 -5.85 -0.72
N ALA A 60 15.45 -4.86 -1.59
CA ALA A 60 16.57 -3.93 -1.57
C ALA A 60 16.54 -3.05 -0.31
N ALA A 61 17.71 -2.71 0.23
CA ALA A 61 17.79 -1.81 1.37
C ALA A 61 17.14 -0.45 1.03
N PRO A 62 16.32 0.13 1.91
CA PRO A 62 15.62 1.36 1.61
C PRO A 62 16.63 2.50 1.45
N ILE A 63 16.33 3.41 0.52
CA ILE A 63 17.17 4.59 0.32
C ILE A 63 17.00 5.54 1.52
N ARG A 64 15.77 5.64 2.04
CA ARG A 64 15.41 6.46 3.21
C ARG A 64 14.24 5.84 3.99
N VAL A 65 14.07 6.32 5.22
CA VAL A 65 12.99 5.94 6.12
C VAL A 65 12.32 7.18 6.71
N ARG A 66 10.99 7.13 6.87
CA ARG A 66 10.15 8.19 7.44
C ARG A 66 9.19 7.62 8.49
N GLY A 67 9.21 8.18 9.71
CA GLY A 67 8.45 7.66 10.86
C GLY A 67 9.09 6.42 11.51
N ASP A 68 8.36 5.76 12.41
CA ASP A 68 8.83 4.54 13.09
C ASP A 68 8.58 3.28 12.23
N VAL A 69 9.66 2.66 11.78
CA VAL A 69 9.63 1.41 10.98
C VAL A 69 10.32 0.25 11.69
N SER A 70 10.63 0.40 12.98
CA SER A 70 11.37 -0.60 13.76
C SER A 70 10.68 -1.97 13.82
N GLY A 71 9.36 -1.99 13.61
CA GLY A 71 8.55 -3.21 13.54
C GLY A 71 8.51 -3.90 12.18
N LEU A 72 9.03 -3.32 11.10
CA LEU A 72 8.96 -3.91 9.76
C LEU A 72 10.09 -4.94 9.56
N ASP A 73 9.74 -6.17 9.20
CA ASP A 73 10.70 -7.16 8.70
C ASP A 73 10.66 -7.15 7.17
N GLN A 74 11.49 -6.30 6.55
CA GLN A 74 11.50 -6.15 5.10
C GLN A 74 11.90 -7.43 4.36
N ALA A 75 12.58 -8.39 5.00
CA ALA A 75 12.98 -9.63 4.35
C ALA A 75 11.81 -10.60 4.16
N SER A 76 10.80 -10.52 5.04
CA SER A 76 9.63 -11.41 5.01
C SER A 76 8.29 -10.69 4.87
N ALA A 77 8.27 -9.35 4.88
CA ALA A 77 7.04 -8.58 4.73
C ALA A 77 6.29 -8.97 3.46
N THR A 78 4.97 -9.03 3.59
CA THR A 78 4.04 -9.14 2.48
C THR A 78 3.82 -7.75 1.90
N ALA A 79 3.71 -7.68 0.58
CA ALA A 79 3.51 -6.45 -0.15
C ALA A 79 2.31 -6.56 -1.08
N CYS A 80 1.55 -5.47 -1.20
CA CYS A 80 0.55 -5.31 -2.26
C CYS A 80 0.95 -4.11 -3.10
N TRP A 81 1.00 -4.28 -4.42
CA TRP A 81 1.17 -3.16 -5.33
C TRP A 81 -0.13 -2.36 -5.38
N VAL A 82 -0.01 -1.04 -5.34
CA VAL A 82 -1.15 -0.13 -5.40
C VAL A 82 -0.92 0.88 -6.50
N GLU A 83 -1.82 0.93 -7.47
CA GLU A 83 -1.85 1.97 -8.48
C GLU A 83 -2.84 3.07 -8.07
N CYS A 84 -2.35 4.31 -8.03
CA CYS A 84 -3.16 5.49 -7.81
C CYS A 84 -2.54 6.70 -8.52
N ARG A 85 -3.38 7.59 -9.03
CA ARG A 85 -2.93 8.81 -9.75
C ARG A 85 -2.81 10.03 -8.85
N SER A 86 -3.41 9.99 -7.66
CA SER A 86 -3.44 11.09 -6.69
C SER A 86 -2.82 10.61 -5.39
N GLU A 87 -1.78 11.31 -4.96
CA GLU A 87 -1.10 11.08 -3.69
C GLU A 87 -2.06 11.29 -2.51
N ASP A 88 -2.94 12.29 -2.55
CA ASP A 88 -3.99 12.50 -1.55
C ASP A 88 -4.93 11.31 -1.40
N VAL A 89 -5.46 10.81 -2.52
CA VAL A 89 -6.38 9.66 -2.56
C VAL A 89 -5.67 8.41 -2.06
N PHE A 90 -4.42 8.21 -2.46
CA PHE A 90 -3.59 7.12 -1.97
C PHE A 90 -3.43 7.19 -0.44
N VAL A 91 -3.01 8.35 0.09
CA VAL A 91 -2.77 8.53 1.52
C VAL A 91 -4.05 8.34 2.31
N GLN A 92 -5.17 8.86 1.84
CA GLN A 92 -6.49 8.66 2.45
C GLN A 92 -6.81 7.17 2.59
N TRP A 93 -6.70 6.40 1.51
CA TRP A 93 -7.06 4.99 1.52
C TRP A 93 -6.08 4.14 2.33
N VAL A 94 -4.76 4.35 2.22
CA VAL A 94 -3.80 3.57 3.01
C VAL A 94 -3.95 3.86 4.51
N ARG A 95 -4.23 5.11 4.90
CA ARG A 95 -4.55 5.44 6.31
C ARG A 95 -5.85 4.78 6.77
N THR A 96 -6.89 4.80 5.94
CA THR A 96 -8.18 4.14 6.25
C THR A 96 -7.99 2.64 6.44
N VAL A 97 -7.29 1.99 5.51
CA VAL A 97 -6.90 0.58 5.60
C VAL A 97 -6.11 0.30 6.86
N SER A 98 -5.12 1.13 7.20
CA SER A 98 -4.33 0.91 8.41
C SER A 98 -5.12 1.10 9.70
N ALA A 99 -6.10 2.00 9.73
CA ALA A 99 -6.93 2.23 10.91
C ALA A 99 -7.85 1.04 11.23
N GLU A 100 -8.26 0.28 10.20
CA GLU A 100 -9.11 -0.91 10.33
C GLU A 100 -8.31 -2.20 10.59
N ARG A 101 -6.98 -2.14 10.54
CA ARG A 101 -6.09 -3.29 10.73
C ARG A 101 -5.48 -3.29 12.13
N MET A 102 -5.30 -4.49 12.69
CA MET A 102 -4.63 -4.67 13.98
C MET A 102 -3.11 -4.72 13.85
N THR A 103 -2.60 -4.95 12.64
CA THR A 103 -1.17 -5.03 12.34
C THR A 103 -0.68 -3.71 11.74
N PRO A 104 0.53 -3.24 12.09
CA PRO A 104 1.08 -2.02 11.51
C PRO A 104 1.17 -2.08 9.98
N THR A 105 1.10 -0.91 9.35
CA THR A 105 1.16 -0.73 7.90
C THR A 105 2.29 0.22 7.55
N TRP A 106 3.02 -0.11 6.49
CA TRP A 106 4.05 0.74 5.91
C TRP A 106 3.81 0.94 4.42
N VAL A 107 4.45 1.94 3.85
CA VAL A 107 4.45 2.21 2.41
C VAL A 107 5.89 2.23 1.92
N LEU A 108 6.19 1.54 0.82
CA LEU A 108 7.40 1.74 0.03
C LEU A 108 7.01 2.49 -1.24
N ASP A 109 7.49 3.73 -1.36
CA ASP A 109 7.16 4.61 -2.48
C ASP A 109 8.08 4.38 -3.70
N GLY A 110 7.80 5.07 -4.80
CA GLY A 110 8.54 4.95 -6.06
C GLY A 110 10.00 5.44 -6.00
N ASP A 111 10.37 6.21 -4.97
CA ASP A 111 11.73 6.69 -4.71
C ASP A 111 12.51 5.78 -3.74
N GLY A 112 11.93 4.65 -3.35
CA GLY A 112 12.56 3.69 -2.44
C GLY A 112 12.58 4.16 -0.97
N VAL A 113 11.65 5.03 -0.58
CA VAL A 113 11.46 5.49 0.79
C VAL A 113 10.43 4.62 1.49
N ILE A 114 10.77 4.11 2.68
CA ILE A 114 9.81 3.42 3.55
C ILE A 114 9.19 4.40 4.54
N TRP A 115 7.87 4.45 4.55
CA TRP A 115 7.07 5.29 5.42
C TRP A 115 6.30 4.43 6.42
N ASN A 116 6.31 4.81 7.69
CA ASN A 116 5.19 4.48 8.58
C ASN A 116 3.93 5.17 8.02
N VAL A 117 2.81 4.45 7.92
CA VAL A 117 1.55 4.99 7.37
C VAL A 117 1.09 6.29 8.03
N GLU A 118 1.33 6.47 9.34
CA GLU A 118 0.95 7.67 10.08
C GLU A 118 1.80 8.88 9.66
N ALA A 119 3.01 8.63 9.15
CA ALA A 119 3.97 9.64 8.71
C ALA A 119 3.94 9.93 7.21
N VAL A 120 3.11 9.23 6.42
CA VAL A 120 3.02 9.46 4.97
C VAL A 120 2.45 10.86 4.71
N ASP A 121 3.19 11.68 3.96
CA ASP A 121 2.79 13.02 3.56
C ASP A 121 2.52 13.03 2.05
N PRO A 122 1.31 13.39 1.57
CA PRO A 122 0.99 13.40 0.16
C PRO A 122 1.83 14.40 -0.66
N ASP A 123 2.39 15.45 -0.03
CA ASP A 123 3.23 16.43 -0.72
C ASP A 123 4.68 15.94 -0.93
N GLU A 124 5.15 14.99 -0.12
CA GLU A 124 6.49 14.39 -0.26
C GLU A 124 6.46 13.01 -0.94
N LEU A 125 5.36 12.27 -0.82
CA LEU A 125 5.20 10.93 -1.36
C LEU A 125 5.39 10.90 -2.89
N GLN A 126 6.18 9.94 -3.38
CA GLN A 126 6.30 9.67 -4.80
C GLN A 126 5.62 8.35 -5.17
N LEU A 127 4.47 8.41 -5.85
CA LEU A 127 3.88 7.26 -6.52
C LEU A 127 4.52 7.08 -7.92
#